data_AF-A0A7X0HT92-F1
#
_entry.id   AF-A0A7X0HT92-F1
#
_cell.length_a   1.000
_cell.length_b   1.000
_cell.length_c   1.000
_cell.angle_alpha   90.00
_cell.angle_beta   90.00
_cell.angle_gamma   90.00
#
_symmetry.space_group_name_H-M   'P 1'
#
loop_
_entity.id
_entity.type
_entity.pdbx_description
1 polymer ?
#
loop_
_entity_poly.entity_id
_entity_poly.type
_entity_poly.pdbx_seq_one_letter_code
_entity_poly.pdbx_strand_id
1 'polypeptide(L)' 'MKINWKLRVQSYPFWVAVFGLIGLIVTHYLGFDAGEYQLLIDAILGVMIAGGLVADPTTKGMSDSKQAMGYDKPRGDK' A
#
# COMPACT_ATOMS: atom_id res chain seq x y z
N MET A 1 27.01 -3.40 3.73
CA MET A 1 25.57 -3.76 3.65
C MET A 1 24.96 -3.03 2.46
N LYS A 2 24.37 -3.75 1.50
CA LYS A 2 23.82 -3.17 0.26
C LYS A 2 22.29 -3.14 0.36
N ILE A 3 21.70 -1.94 0.44
CA ILE A 3 20.25 -1.79 0.56
C ILE A 3 19.64 -1.78 -0.85
N ASN A 4 18.63 -2.63 -1.07
CA ASN A 4 17.88 -2.63 -2.32
C ASN A 4 16.72 -1.62 -2.23
N TRP A 5 16.99 -0.38 -2.64
CA TRP A 5 16.02 0.71 -2.62
C TRP A 5 14.79 0.46 -3.49
N LYS A 6 14.95 -0.27 -4.61
CA LYS A 6 13.83 -0.64 -5.49
C LYS A 6 12.77 -1.43 -4.73
N LEU A 7 13.20 -2.39 -3.90
CA LEU A 7 12.30 -3.24 -3.12
C LEU A 7 11.63 -2.48 -1.96
N ARG A 8 12.31 -1.47 -1.40
CA ARG A 8 11.79 -0.66 -0.30
C ARG A 8 10.63 0.23 -0.75
N VAL A 9 10.79 0.89 -1.89
CA VAL A 9 9.75 1.75 -2.48
C VAL A 9 8.52 0.94 -2.91
N GLN A 10 8.65 -0.37 -3.14
CA GLN A 10 7.52 -1.24 -3.46
C GLN A 10 6.79 -1.78 -2.22
N SER A 11 7.23 -1.46 -1.00
CA SER A 11 6.64 -2.03 0.23
C SER A 11 5.62 -1.10 0.88
N TYR A 12 4.44 -1.63 1.23
CA TYR A 12 3.41 -0.89 1.99
C TYR A 12 3.91 -0.25 3.29
N PRO A 13 4.67 -0.96 4.16
CA PRO A 13 5.16 -0.37 5.40
C PRO A 13 6.09 0.83 5.19
N PHE A 14 6.82 0.88 4.07
CA PHE A 14 7.67 2.02 3.75
C PHE A 14 6.85 3.30 3.55
N TRP A 15 5.78 3.22 2.75
CA TRP A 15 4.92 4.37 2.49
C TRP A 15 4.10 4.80 3.69
N VAL A 16 3.63 3.84 4.50
CA VAL A 16 2.99 4.15 5.79
C VAL A 16 3.94 4.93 6.70
N ALA A 17 5.20 4.51 6.81
CA ALA A 17 6.19 5.20 7.64
C ALA A 17 6.52 6.61 7.08
N VAL A 18 6.64 6.75 5.76
CA VAL A 18 6.91 8.03 5.09
C VAL A 18 5.75 9.01 5.32
N PHE A 19 4.51 8.60 5.02
CA PHE A 19 3.34 9.46 5.20
C PHE A 19 3.03 9.72 6.68
N GLY A 20 3.33 8.77 7.58
CA GLY A 20 3.24 9.01 9.02
C GLY A 20 4.20 10.11 9.48
N LEU A 21 5.46 10.09 9.03
CA LEU A 21 6.43 11.13 9.36
C LEU A 21 6.02 12.50 8.79
N ILE A 22 5.60 12.55 7.53
CA ILE A 22 5.11 13.79 6.90
C ILE A 22 3.90 14.32 7.67
N GLY A 23 2.98 13.44 8.06
CA GLY A 23 1.77 13.80 8.79
C GLY A 23 2.09 14.43 10.14
N LEU A 24 3.05 13.87 10.87
CA LEU A 24 3.51 14.46 12.12
C LEU A 24 4.07 15.87 11.90
N ILE A 25 4.86 16.07 10.85
CA ILE A 25 5.44 17.39 10.58
C ILE A 25 4.34 18.41 10.23
N VAL A 26 3.42 18.01 9.34
CA VAL A 26 2.39 18.90 8.79
C VAL A 26 1.32 19.23 9.83
N THR A 27 0.87 18.24 10.61
CA THR A 27 -0.12 18.48 11.67
C THR A 27 0.49 19.23 12.86
N HIS A 28 1.72 18.90 13.28
CA HIS A 28 2.32 19.49 14.46
C HIS A 28 2.93 20.88 14.22
N TYR A 29 3.64 21.08 13.11
CA TYR A 29 4.36 22.35 12.86
C TYR A 29 3.61 23.31 11.93
N LEU A 30 2.73 22.80 11.06
CA LEU A 30 1.97 23.65 10.11
C LEU A 30 0.50 23.83 10.53
N GLY A 31 0.06 23.20 11.62
CA GLY A 31 -1.30 23.34 12.14
C GLY A 31 -2.38 22.80 11.20
N PHE A 32 -2.02 21.87 10.31
CA PHE A 32 -2.94 21.26 9.38
C PHE A 32 -3.87 20.28 10.12
N ASP A 33 -5.13 20.18 9.68
CA ASP A 33 -6.09 19.28 10.29
C ASP A 33 -5.71 17.80 10.05
N ALA A 34 -5.68 17.02 11.11
CA ALA A 34 -5.25 15.62 11.04
C ALA A 34 -6.26 14.75 10.27
N GLY A 35 -7.55 15.06 10.32
CA GLY A 35 -8.59 14.34 9.57
C GLY A 35 -8.50 14.60 8.07
N GLU A 36 -8.35 15.86 7.67
CA GLU A 36 -8.12 16.25 6.27
C GLU A 36 -6.82 15.62 5.72
N TYR A 37 -5.76 15.59 6.52
CA TYR A 37 -4.51 14.95 6.13
C TYR A 37 -4.68 13.45 5.93
N GLN A 38 -5.38 12.79 6.85
CA GLN A 38 -5.62 11.36 6.76
C GLN A 38 -6.45 11.01 5.51
N LEU A 39 -7.49 11.78 5.22
CA LEU A 39 -8.32 11.56 4.03
C LEU A 39 -7.51 11.71 2.73
N LEU A 40 -6.59 12.68 2.68
CA LEU A 40 -5.67 12.88 1.56
C LEU A 40 -4.71 11.69 1.39
N ILE A 41 -4.11 11.21 2.49
CA ILE A 41 -3.20 10.07 2.45
C ILE A 41 -3.92 8.79 2.06
N ASP A 42 -5.12 8.55 2.57
CA ASP A 42 -5.94 7.39 2.22
C ASP A 42 -6.27 7.38 0.72
N ALA A 43 -6.59 8.53 0.13
CA ALA A 43 -6.82 8.66 -1.31
C ALA A 43 -5.55 8.35 -2.12
N ILE A 44 -4.40 8.90 -1.72
CA ILE A 44 -3.11 8.65 -2.38
C ILE A 44 -2.73 7.17 -2.31
N LEU A 45 -2.81 6.57 -1.12
CA LEU A 45 -2.54 5.14 -0.93
C LEU A 45 -3.52 4.28 -1.73
N GLY A 46 -4.80 4.63 -1.79
CA GLY A 46 -5.80 3.95 -2.60
C GLY A 46 -5.42 3.90 -4.08
N VAL A 47 -4.98 5.03 -4.66
CA VAL A 47 -4.48 5.09 -6.04
C VAL A 47 -3.22 4.24 -6.23
N MET A 48 -2.28 4.31 -5.28
CA MET A 48 -1.03 3.55 -5.35
C MET A 48 -1.26 2.03 -5.23
N ILE A 49 -2.23 1.60 -4.44
CA ILE A 49 -2.65 0.20 -4.32
C ILE A 49 -3.33 -0.24 -5.61
N ALA A 50 -4.29 0.53 -6.12
CA ALA A 50 -4.97 0.23 -7.39
C ALA A 50 -3.99 0.16 -8.58
N GLY A 51 -2.96 1.00 -8.58
CA GLY A 51 -1.90 1.01 -9.59
C GLY A 51 -0.80 -0.05 -9.38
N GLY A 52 -0.87 -0.86 -8.32
CA GLY A 52 0.12 -1.92 -8.03
C GLY A 52 1.51 -1.41 -7.62
N LEU A 53 1.64 -0.14 -7.23
CA LEU A 53 2.93 0.48 -6.87
C LEU A 53 3.41 0.05 -5.47
N VAL A 54 2.47 -0.18 -4.56
CA VAL A 54 2.72 -0.44 -3.13
C VAL A 54 2.26 -1.85 -2.71
N ALA A 55 1.28 -2.36 -3.42
CA ALA A 55 0.80 -3.73 -3.33
C ALA A 55 0.73 -4.26 -4.77
N ASP A 56 1.88 -4.62 -5.33
CA ASP A 56 1.94 -5.38 -6.56
C ASP A 56 1.25 -6.74 -6.30
N PRO A 57 0.21 -7.15 -7.04
CA PRO A 57 -0.43 -8.46 -6.90
C PRO A 57 0.53 -9.64 -7.15
N THR A 58 1.75 -9.37 -7.63
CA THR A 58 2.84 -10.35 -7.76
C THR A 58 3.79 -10.38 -6.55
N THR A 59 3.52 -9.62 -5.49
CA THR A 59 4.24 -9.74 -4.21
C THR A 59 4.08 -11.16 -3.69
N LYS A 60 5.18 -11.87 -3.45
CA LYS A 60 5.16 -13.24 -2.91
C LYS A 60 4.27 -13.30 -1.65
N GLY A 61 3.16 -14.03 -1.74
CA GLY A 61 2.15 -14.16 -0.68
C GLY A 61 0.79 -13.51 -0.98
N MET A 62 0.67 -12.69 -2.04
CA MET A 62 -0.59 -12.09 -2.53
C MET A 62 -0.99 -12.56 -3.94
N SER A 63 -0.18 -13.41 -4.58
CA SER A 63 -0.56 -14.09 -5.83
C SER A 63 -1.76 -14.98 -5.58
N ASP A 64 -2.74 -14.93 -6.49
CA ASP A 64 -3.79 -15.93 -6.56
C ASP A 64 -3.18 -17.34 -6.56
N SER A 65 -3.78 -18.25 -5.80
CA SER A 65 -3.32 -19.63 -5.77
C SER A 65 -3.34 -20.22 -7.19
N LYS A 66 -2.48 -21.21 -7.49
CA LYS A 66 -2.57 -21.95 -8.76
C LYS A 66 -3.96 -22.52 -9.03
N GLN A 67 -4.75 -22.74 -7.97
CA GLN A 67 -6.12 -23.18 -8.03
C GLN A 67 -7.08 -22.09 -8.55
N ALA A 68 -6.87 -20.83 -8.20
CA ALA A 68 -7.71 -19.71 -8.65
C ALA A 68 -7.52 -19.42 -10.15
N MET A 69 -6.33 -19.65 -10.70
CA MET A 69 -6.04 -19.48 -12.14
C MET A 69 -6.64 -20.58 -13.04
N GLY A 70 -7.22 -21.65 -12.46
CA GLY A 70 -7.74 -22.80 -13.20
C GLY A 70 -9.27 -22.87 -13.30
N TYR A 71 -9.99 -21.90 -12.74
CA TYR A 71 -11.46 -21.91 -12.74
C TYR A 71 -12.00 -20.53 -13.12
N ASP A 72 -12.92 -20.48 -14.08
CA ASP A 72 -13.59 -19.24 -14.50
C ASP A 72 -14.65 -18.74 -13.50
N LYS A 73 -14.93 -19.52 -12.45
CA LYS A 73 -15.87 -19.19 -11.37
C LYS A 73 -15.34 -19.70 -10.02
N PRO A 74 -15.57 -18.96 -8.92
CA PRO A 74 -15.14 -19.37 -7.59
C PRO A 74 -15.76 -20.72 -7.24
N ARG A 75 -14.92 -21.63 -6.72
CA ARG A 75 -15.38 -22.93 -6.25
C ARG A 75 -16.27 -22.68 -5.04
N GLY A 76 -17.57 -22.85 -5.20
CA GLY A 76 -18.52 -22.72 -4.09
C GLY A 76 -18.19 -23.76 -3.03
N ASP A 77 -17.90 -23.30 -1.83
CA ASP A 77 -17.70 -24.17 -0.67
C ASP A 77 -19.00 -24.95 -0.42
N LYS A 78 -18.90 -26.27 -0.36
CA LYS A 78 -19.93 -27.16 0.19
C LYS A 78 -19.45 -27.67 1.53
#